data_AF-A0A7V6VQ98-F1
#
_entry.id   AF-A0A7V6VQ98-F1
#
_cell.length_a   1.000
_cell.length_b   1.000
_cell.length_c   1.000
_cell.angle_alpha   90.00
_cell.angle_beta   90.00
_cell.angle_gamma   90.00
#
_symmetry.space_group_name_H-M   'P 1'
#
loop_
_entity.id
_entity.type
_entity.pdbx_description
1 polymer ?
#
loop_
_entity_poly.entity_id
_entity_poly.type
_entity_poly.pdbx_seq_one_letter_code
_entity_poly.pdbx_strand_id
1 'polypeptide(L)'
;VVENEGEENETVSYQFNEKTKKELKYGYGMHKPASQTDTEEAYKKWLKDNNKLEWFEQAELIEEFFLENGPDAIKTDSDKYITNIEGGVTIKDGGYSELAKEAIELAKEGKAQAWVNTTDAVVFVTAKVDKNGKFTELKLDTIQGKVVDGKWAWNEKTKQELGNDYAMKGIGPKYEFKDGEWKVVADAKSELEWFEQANLITEYVLENGISGIKSIEERGISKDGKTLAIAGVTVKTDSYIEVLKALYKNFE
;
A
#
# COMPACT_ATOMS: atom_id res chain seq x y z
N VAL A 1 -18.49 -8.35 -50.00
CA VAL A 1 -18.16 -8.80 -48.63
C VAL A 1 -17.61 -7.58 -47.93
N VAL A 2 -18.37 -7.01 -46.99
CA VAL A 2 -17.87 -5.89 -46.18
C VAL A 2 -17.03 -6.55 -45.10
N GLU A 3 -15.72 -6.41 -45.21
CA GLU A 3 -14.78 -6.80 -44.17
C GLU A 3 -14.90 -5.78 -43.05
N ASN A 4 -15.49 -6.19 -41.92
CA ASN A 4 -15.38 -5.46 -40.67
C ASN A 4 -13.95 -5.67 -40.18
N GLU A 5 -13.12 -4.63 -40.37
CA GLU A 5 -11.84 -4.52 -39.67
C GLU A 5 -12.13 -4.42 -38.16
N GLY A 6 -11.52 -5.34 -37.42
CA GLY A 6 -11.76 -5.51 -35.99
C GLY A 6 -11.39 -4.26 -35.21
N GLU A 7 -12.28 -3.86 -34.30
CA GLU A 7 -11.97 -2.93 -33.23
C GLU A 7 -10.75 -3.46 -32.46
N GLU A 8 -9.65 -2.72 -32.48
CA GLU A 8 -8.56 -2.92 -31.53
C GLU A 8 -9.15 -2.73 -30.14
N ASN A 9 -9.30 -3.83 -29.38
CA ASN A 9 -9.64 -3.74 -27.97
C ASN A 9 -8.53 -2.97 -27.26
N GLU A 10 -8.76 -1.69 -26.98
CA GLU A 10 -7.88 -0.89 -26.14
C GLU A 10 -7.70 -1.63 -24.80
N THR A 11 -6.46 -2.01 -24.51
CA THR A 11 -6.15 -2.65 -23.23
C THR A 11 -6.22 -1.60 -22.14
N VAL A 12 -7.32 -1.60 -21.39
CA VAL A 12 -7.45 -0.76 -20.19
C VAL A 12 -6.50 -1.32 -19.12
N SER A 13 -5.58 -0.49 -18.65
CA SER A 13 -4.71 -0.79 -17.51
C SER A 13 -4.97 0.20 -16.38
N TYR A 14 -4.85 -0.28 -15.14
CA TYR A 14 -4.92 0.55 -13.94
C TYR A 14 -3.59 0.45 -13.22
N GLN A 15 -3.09 1.58 -12.76
CA GLN A 15 -1.89 1.67 -11.94
C GLN A 15 -2.13 2.73 -10.86
N PHE A 16 -1.55 2.53 -9.68
CA PHE A 16 -1.50 3.58 -8.67
C PHE A 16 -0.60 4.72 -9.15
N ASN A 17 -0.95 5.95 -8.77
CA ASN A 17 -0.07 7.10 -8.96
C ASN A 17 1.20 6.92 -8.12
N GLU A 18 2.34 7.39 -8.64
CA GLU A 18 3.63 7.38 -7.93
C GLU A 18 3.57 8.16 -6.60
N LYS A 19 2.75 9.22 -6.55
CA LYS A 19 2.58 10.09 -5.38
C LYS A 19 1.13 10.10 -4.92
N THR A 20 0.93 10.06 -3.61
CA THR A 20 -0.35 10.32 -2.97
C THR A 20 -0.78 11.77 -3.19
N LYS A 21 -2.09 12.06 -2.99
CA LYS A 21 -2.60 13.45 -3.02
C LYS A 21 -1.89 14.36 -2.02
N LYS A 22 -1.50 13.82 -0.85
CA LYS A 22 -0.78 14.56 0.20
C LYS A 22 0.64 14.90 -0.24
N GLU A 23 1.36 13.98 -0.87
CA GLU A 23 2.70 14.22 -1.40
C GLU A 23 2.72 15.17 -2.60
N LEU A 24 1.68 15.12 -3.43
CA LEU A 24 1.52 16.05 -4.55
C LEU A 24 1.33 17.50 -4.10
N LYS A 25 0.78 17.73 -2.90
CA LYS A 25 0.43 19.07 -2.39
C LYS A 25 -0.37 19.87 -3.44
N TYR A 26 0.06 21.09 -3.79
CA TYR A 26 -0.54 21.93 -4.84
C TYR A 26 -0.44 21.33 -6.26
N GLY A 27 0.42 20.33 -6.46
CA GLY A 27 0.49 19.56 -7.69
C GLY A 27 -0.81 18.80 -7.99
N TYR A 28 -1.52 18.34 -6.96
CA TYR A 28 -2.81 17.65 -7.10
C TYR A 28 -3.85 18.55 -7.77
N GLY A 29 -3.95 19.80 -7.30
CA GLY A 29 -4.73 20.83 -7.98
C GLY A 29 -6.24 20.56 -7.98
N MET A 30 -6.84 20.28 -6.82
CA MET A 30 -8.29 20.01 -6.69
C MET A 30 -9.16 21.06 -7.39
N HIS A 31 -8.71 22.32 -7.39
CA HIS A 31 -9.44 23.44 -7.95
C HIS A 31 -8.85 23.97 -9.26
N LYS A 32 -7.84 23.32 -9.86
CA LYS A 32 -7.24 23.76 -11.13
C LYS A 32 -8.27 23.96 -12.26
N PRO A 33 -9.27 23.08 -12.45
CA PRO A 33 -10.30 23.29 -13.47
C PRO A 33 -11.10 24.59 -13.27
N ALA A 34 -11.30 25.00 -12.01
CA ALA A 34 -12.02 26.22 -11.67
C ALA A 34 -11.10 27.45 -11.68
N SER A 35 -9.83 27.30 -11.29
CA SER A 35 -8.88 28.41 -11.19
C SER A 35 -8.37 28.89 -12.55
N GLN A 36 -8.25 27.98 -13.53
CA GLN A 36 -7.69 28.27 -14.86
C GLN A 36 -6.31 28.94 -14.78
N THR A 37 -5.49 28.50 -13.81
CA THR A 37 -4.14 29.03 -13.56
C THR A 37 -3.08 28.03 -13.98
N ASP A 38 -2.00 28.52 -14.60
CA ASP A 38 -0.93 27.67 -15.12
C ASP A 38 0.31 27.59 -14.22
N THR A 39 0.38 28.40 -13.15
CA THR A 39 1.50 28.38 -12.19
C THR A 39 1.03 28.09 -10.77
N GLU A 40 1.92 27.51 -9.95
CA GLU A 40 1.62 27.23 -8.54
C GLU A 40 1.37 28.53 -7.75
N GLU A 41 2.11 29.60 -8.03
CA GLU A 41 1.94 30.89 -7.38
C GLU A 41 0.56 31.51 -7.70
N ALA A 42 0.15 31.47 -8.97
CA ALA A 42 -1.17 31.95 -9.38
C ALA A 42 -2.28 31.10 -8.76
N TYR A 43 -2.08 29.79 -8.70
CA TYR A 43 -3.03 28.85 -8.09
C TYR A 43 -3.20 29.10 -6.59
N LYS A 44 -2.11 29.23 -5.83
CA LYS A 44 -2.13 29.58 -4.40
C LYS A 44 -2.82 30.92 -4.16
N LYS A 45 -2.55 31.91 -5.01
CA LYS A 45 -3.23 33.22 -4.92
C LYS A 45 -4.73 33.06 -5.16
N TRP A 46 -5.14 32.31 -6.17
CA TRP A 46 -6.54 32.05 -6.47
C TRP A 46 -7.24 31.34 -5.30
N LEU A 47 -6.61 30.34 -4.68
CA LEU A 47 -7.14 29.66 -3.50
C LEU A 47 -7.42 30.65 -2.38
N LYS A 48 -6.45 31.51 -2.06
CA LYS A 48 -6.59 32.56 -1.04
C LYS A 48 -7.70 33.56 -1.39
N ASP A 49 -7.72 34.06 -2.61
CA ASP A 49 -8.71 35.05 -3.05
C ASP A 49 -10.14 34.50 -3.04
N ASN A 50 -10.31 33.18 -3.16
CA ASN A 50 -11.60 32.49 -3.20
C ASN A 50 -11.94 31.74 -1.90
N ASN A 51 -11.17 31.95 -0.83
CA ASN A 51 -11.32 31.23 0.45
C ASN A 51 -11.43 29.71 0.26
N LYS A 52 -10.53 29.15 -0.54
CA LYS A 52 -10.40 27.71 -0.80
C LYS A 52 -9.10 27.18 -0.23
N LEU A 53 -9.13 25.91 0.13
CA LEU A 53 -7.99 25.12 0.57
C LEU A 53 -7.74 24.00 -0.44
N GLU A 54 -6.49 23.67 -0.69
CA GLU A 54 -6.15 22.45 -1.43
C GLU A 54 -6.49 21.20 -0.59
N TRP A 55 -6.66 20.05 -1.25
CA TRP A 55 -7.01 18.79 -0.58
C TRP A 55 -6.11 18.46 0.62
N PHE A 56 -4.79 18.67 0.51
CA PHE A 56 -3.87 18.32 1.60
C PHE A 56 -4.03 19.23 2.82
N GLU A 57 -4.32 20.53 2.61
CA GLU A 57 -4.59 21.48 3.69
C GLU A 57 -5.90 21.11 4.40
N GLN A 58 -6.92 20.69 3.64
CA GLN A 58 -8.16 20.18 4.22
C GLN A 58 -7.95 18.87 5.00
N ALA A 59 -7.10 17.97 4.49
CA ALA A 59 -6.75 16.73 5.19
C ALA A 59 -6.01 17.00 6.50
N GLU A 60 -5.10 17.98 6.54
CA GLU A 60 -4.42 18.40 7.77
C GLU A 60 -5.39 18.93 8.83
N LEU A 61 -6.40 19.71 8.44
CA LEU A 61 -7.45 20.16 9.37
C LEU A 61 -8.28 19.00 9.94
N ILE A 62 -8.57 17.97 9.12
CA ILE A 62 -9.26 16.77 9.58
C ILE A 62 -8.39 15.98 10.57
N GLU A 63 -7.11 15.82 10.28
CA GLU A 63 -6.14 15.14 11.15
C GLU A 63 -6.00 15.87 12.50
N GLU A 64 -5.87 17.20 12.48
CA GLU A 64 -5.85 18.02 13.71
C GLU A 64 -7.15 17.89 14.50
N PHE A 65 -8.30 17.94 13.82
CA PHE A 65 -9.59 17.73 14.46
C PHE A 65 -9.69 16.35 15.12
N PHE A 66 -9.21 15.29 14.46
CA PHE A 66 -9.16 13.95 15.05
C PHE A 66 -8.26 13.87 16.28
N LEU A 67 -7.12 14.56 16.27
CA LEU A 67 -6.20 14.58 17.40
C LEU A 67 -6.80 15.30 18.62
N GLU A 68 -7.53 16.39 18.38
CA GLU A 68 -8.12 17.20 19.46
C GLU A 68 -9.43 16.60 19.99
N ASN A 69 -10.31 16.13 19.09
CA ASN A 69 -11.71 15.80 19.41
C ASN A 69 -12.04 14.31 19.25
N GLY A 70 -11.16 13.53 18.63
CA GLY A 70 -11.42 12.15 18.24
C GLY A 70 -12.30 12.04 16.98
N PRO A 71 -12.23 10.91 16.25
CA PRO A 71 -12.96 10.73 15.00
C PRO A 71 -14.48 10.59 15.16
N ASP A 72 -14.98 10.27 16.35
CA ASP A 72 -16.41 10.26 16.65
C ASP A 72 -17.05 11.66 16.66
N ALA A 73 -16.24 12.71 16.78
CA ALA A 73 -16.74 14.08 16.82
C ALA A 73 -17.05 14.67 15.44
N ILE A 74 -16.69 14.00 14.33
CA ILE A 74 -17.03 14.46 12.98
C ILE A 74 -18.53 14.49 12.79
N LYS A 75 -19.02 15.60 12.24
CA LYS A 75 -20.40 15.76 11.81
C LYS A 75 -20.43 15.96 10.31
N THR A 76 -21.41 15.33 9.67
CA THR A 76 -21.64 15.46 8.24
C THR A 76 -23.07 15.89 7.94
N ASP A 77 -23.25 16.49 6.77
CA ASP A 77 -24.57 16.69 6.18
C ASP A 77 -25.10 15.40 5.51
N SER A 78 -26.27 15.49 4.86
CA SER A 78 -26.89 14.36 4.16
C SER A 78 -26.06 13.82 2.99
N ASP A 79 -25.15 14.63 2.44
CA ASP A 79 -24.28 14.27 1.32
C ASP A 79 -22.87 13.82 1.76
N LYS A 80 -22.67 13.66 3.08
CA LYS A 80 -21.43 13.33 3.76
C LYS A 80 -20.37 14.45 3.79
N TYR A 81 -20.70 15.69 3.45
CA TYR A 81 -19.73 16.79 3.62
C TYR A 81 -19.50 17.06 5.09
N ILE A 82 -18.23 17.26 5.48
CA ILE A 82 -17.86 17.55 6.88
C ILE A 82 -18.27 18.99 7.20
N THR A 83 -18.98 19.21 8.30
CA THR A 83 -19.64 20.50 8.58
C THR A 83 -19.14 21.21 9.84
N ASN A 84 -18.25 20.61 10.62
CA ASN A 84 -17.93 21.08 11.97
C ASN A 84 -16.42 21.31 12.22
N ILE A 85 -15.64 21.51 11.15
CA ILE A 85 -14.23 21.86 11.25
C ILE A 85 -14.06 23.33 10.85
N GLU A 86 -13.53 24.14 11.76
CA GLU A 86 -13.23 25.55 11.51
C GLU A 86 -12.15 25.69 10.41
N GLY A 87 -12.15 26.82 9.70
CA GLY A 87 -11.23 27.03 8.56
C GLY A 87 -11.72 26.47 7.22
N GLY A 88 -12.81 25.68 7.22
CA GLY A 88 -13.57 25.34 6.02
C GLY A 88 -13.06 24.09 5.29
N VAL A 89 -13.45 22.92 5.78
CA VAL A 89 -13.32 21.65 5.04
C VAL A 89 -14.51 21.52 4.08
N THR A 90 -14.22 21.20 2.82
CA THR A 90 -15.21 21.07 1.74
C THR A 90 -15.25 19.68 1.13
N ILE A 91 -14.42 18.76 1.63
CA ILE A 91 -14.44 17.35 1.21
C ILE A 91 -15.45 16.55 2.03
N LYS A 92 -15.95 15.47 1.40
CA LYS A 92 -16.79 14.48 2.06
C LYS A 92 -15.96 13.66 3.03
N ASP A 93 -16.59 13.24 4.12
CA ASP A 93 -16.13 12.08 4.86
C ASP A 93 -16.37 10.82 4.02
N GLY A 94 -15.37 10.49 3.20
CA GLY A 94 -15.37 9.33 2.33
C GLY A 94 -15.07 8.01 3.06
N GLY A 95 -15.15 8.00 4.40
CA GLY A 95 -14.69 6.92 5.27
C GLY A 95 -13.44 7.28 6.09
N TYR A 96 -13.04 8.55 6.15
CA TYR A 96 -11.88 8.98 6.94
C TYR A 96 -12.13 8.79 8.43
N SER A 97 -13.33 9.15 8.91
CA SER A 97 -13.67 8.96 10.33
C SER A 97 -13.76 7.49 10.71
N GLU A 98 -14.29 6.65 9.82
CA GLU A 98 -14.37 5.19 10.00
C GLU A 98 -12.96 4.58 10.08
N LEU A 99 -12.08 4.90 9.13
CA LEU A 99 -10.68 4.43 9.14
C LEU A 99 -9.91 4.91 10.38
N ALA A 100 -10.12 6.14 10.82
CA ALA A 100 -9.50 6.66 12.03
C ALA A 100 -9.98 5.92 13.30
N LYS A 101 -11.27 5.57 13.37
CA LYS A 101 -11.81 4.73 14.47
C LYS A 101 -11.21 3.34 14.46
N GLU A 102 -11.15 2.69 13.29
CA GLU A 102 -10.54 1.37 13.14
C GLU A 102 -9.06 1.39 13.55
N ALA A 103 -8.31 2.43 13.18
CA ALA A 103 -6.92 2.59 13.59
C ALA A 103 -6.77 2.69 15.12
N ILE A 104 -7.67 3.41 15.80
CA ILE A 104 -7.70 3.51 17.27
C ILE A 104 -8.03 2.15 17.90
N GLU A 105 -9.01 1.42 17.39
CA GLU A 105 -9.37 0.09 17.92
C GLU A 105 -8.24 -0.92 17.73
N LEU A 106 -7.59 -0.94 16.56
CA LEU A 106 -6.39 -1.75 16.33
C LEU A 106 -5.28 -1.40 17.34
N ALA A 107 -5.03 -0.12 17.58
CA ALA A 107 -4.04 0.30 18.56
C ALA A 107 -4.37 -0.18 19.98
N LYS A 108 -5.65 -0.10 20.39
CA LYS A 108 -6.12 -0.64 21.70
C LYS A 108 -5.96 -2.16 21.80
N GLU A 109 -6.13 -2.87 20.68
CA GLU A 109 -5.89 -4.32 20.58
C GLU A 109 -4.40 -4.70 20.52
N GLY A 110 -3.50 -3.72 20.58
CA GLY A 110 -2.06 -3.94 20.42
C GLY A 110 -1.72 -4.42 19.01
N LYS A 111 -2.38 -3.86 17.99
CA LYS A 111 -2.15 -4.17 16.58
C LYS A 111 -1.66 -2.94 15.82
N ALA A 112 -0.79 -3.19 14.85
CA ALA A 112 -0.33 -2.18 13.92
C ALA A 112 -0.37 -2.72 12.49
N GLN A 113 -0.43 -1.82 11.52
CA GLN A 113 -0.43 -2.19 10.11
C GLN A 113 0.28 -1.15 9.26
N ALA A 114 0.83 -1.61 8.15
CA ALA A 114 1.31 -0.76 7.06
C ALA A 114 1.00 -1.42 5.73
N TRP A 115 0.93 -0.60 4.68
CA TRP A 115 0.67 -1.07 3.33
C TRP A 115 1.45 -0.23 2.32
N VAL A 116 1.74 -0.85 1.18
CA VAL A 116 2.30 -0.21 -0.01
C VAL A 116 1.58 -0.75 -1.23
N ASN A 117 1.60 0.02 -2.31
CA ASN A 117 0.98 -0.37 -3.56
C ASN A 117 2.03 -0.81 -4.56
N THR A 118 1.67 -1.80 -5.37
CA THR A 118 2.35 -2.14 -6.62
C THR A 118 1.40 -1.83 -7.77
N THR A 119 1.80 -2.09 -9.02
CA THR A 119 0.96 -1.86 -10.19
C THR A 119 -0.46 -2.40 -10.04
N ASP A 120 -0.59 -3.64 -9.55
CA ASP A 120 -1.84 -4.39 -9.54
C ASP A 120 -2.19 -4.98 -8.16
N ALA A 121 -1.49 -4.61 -7.10
CA ALA A 121 -1.68 -5.21 -5.78
C ALA A 121 -1.47 -4.21 -4.63
N VAL A 122 -2.17 -4.46 -3.53
CA VAL A 122 -1.83 -3.88 -2.23
C VAL A 122 -1.07 -4.93 -1.44
N VAL A 123 0.14 -4.58 -1.02
CA VAL A 123 1.00 -5.40 -0.15
C VAL A 123 0.88 -4.80 1.24
N PHE A 124 0.60 -5.63 2.24
CA PHE A 124 0.38 -5.14 3.61
C PHE A 124 1.00 -6.07 4.63
N VAL A 125 1.36 -5.49 5.78
CA VAL A 125 1.81 -6.22 6.96
C VAL A 125 0.97 -5.82 8.15
N THR A 126 0.55 -6.80 8.94
CA THR A 126 -0.05 -6.59 10.25
C THR A 126 0.89 -7.09 11.33
N ALA A 127 0.92 -6.42 12.48
CA ALA A 127 1.76 -6.77 13.62
C ALA A 127 0.95 -6.84 14.91
N LYS A 128 1.39 -7.69 15.85
CA LYS A 128 1.04 -7.57 17.27
C LYS A 128 2.14 -6.82 18.00
N VAL A 129 1.76 -5.87 18.84
CA VAL A 129 2.64 -4.98 19.59
C VAL A 129 2.43 -5.23 21.09
N ASP A 130 3.52 -5.47 21.82
CA ASP A 130 3.46 -5.59 23.27
C ASP A 130 3.39 -4.22 23.96
N LYS A 131 3.22 -4.25 25.29
CA LYS A 131 3.16 -3.04 26.13
C LYS A 131 4.43 -2.16 26.09
N ASN A 132 5.54 -2.66 25.56
CA ASN A 132 6.79 -1.92 25.44
C ASN A 132 7.01 -1.40 24.01
N GLY A 133 6.02 -1.53 23.12
CA GLY A 133 6.13 -1.14 21.72
C GLY A 133 6.89 -2.15 20.86
N LYS A 134 7.17 -3.36 21.35
CA LYS A 134 7.89 -4.39 20.60
C LYS A 134 6.93 -5.26 19.79
N PHE A 135 7.27 -5.53 18.53
CA PHE A 135 6.54 -6.51 17.73
C PHE A 135 6.74 -7.93 18.27
N THR A 136 5.63 -8.67 18.37
CA THR A 136 5.57 -10.07 18.86
C THR A 136 5.05 -11.04 17.79
N GLU A 137 4.43 -10.51 16.74
CA GLU A 137 3.97 -11.25 15.58
C GLU A 137 3.99 -10.30 14.38
N LEU A 138 4.35 -10.81 13.20
CA LEU A 138 4.28 -10.13 11.92
C LEU A 138 3.58 -11.06 10.92
N LYS A 139 2.63 -10.54 10.15
CA LYS A 139 1.98 -11.26 9.06
C LYS A 139 2.00 -10.41 7.81
N LEU A 140 2.76 -10.88 6.81
CA LEU A 140 2.85 -10.28 5.48
C LEU A 140 1.80 -10.90 4.57
N ASP A 141 1.13 -10.07 3.78
CA ASP A 141 0.08 -10.50 2.86
C ASP A 141 0.01 -9.60 1.62
N THR A 142 -0.75 -10.04 0.62
CA THR A 142 -0.97 -9.31 -0.63
C THR A 142 -2.36 -9.61 -1.16
N ILE A 143 -3.12 -8.56 -1.49
CA ILE A 143 -4.34 -8.66 -2.30
C ILE A 143 -4.05 -8.13 -3.70
N GLN A 144 -4.36 -8.94 -4.72
CA GLN A 144 -4.15 -8.58 -6.11
C GLN A 144 -5.48 -8.18 -6.76
N GLY A 145 -5.44 -7.30 -7.72
CA GLY A 145 -6.55 -6.95 -8.58
C GLY A 145 -6.22 -7.18 -10.04
N LYS A 146 -7.24 -7.07 -10.87
CA LYS A 146 -7.15 -7.22 -12.32
C LYS A 146 -8.30 -6.46 -12.99
N VAL A 147 -8.15 -6.21 -14.28
CA VAL A 147 -9.23 -5.67 -15.09
C VAL A 147 -10.15 -6.80 -15.54
N VAL A 148 -11.43 -6.66 -15.25
CA VAL A 148 -12.52 -7.55 -15.68
C VAL A 148 -13.55 -6.67 -16.39
N ASP A 149 -13.84 -6.98 -17.64
CA ASP A 149 -14.82 -6.24 -18.47
C ASP A 149 -14.59 -4.71 -18.48
N GLY A 150 -13.32 -4.30 -18.64
CA GLY A 150 -12.91 -2.90 -18.69
C GLY A 150 -12.94 -2.17 -17.33
N LYS A 151 -13.19 -2.89 -16.22
CA LYS A 151 -13.24 -2.31 -14.87
C LYS A 151 -12.23 -2.98 -13.95
N TRP A 152 -11.60 -2.19 -13.08
CA TRP A 152 -10.76 -2.73 -12.01
C TRP A 152 -11.58 -3.54 -11.01
N ALA A 153 -11.10 -4.73 -10.65
CA ALA A 153 -11.68 -5.58 -9.61
C ALA A 153 -10.58 -6.20 -8.75
N TRP A 154 -10.75 -6.16 -7.42
CA TRP A 154 -9.91 -6.89 -6.48
C TRP A 154 -10.29 -8.39 -6.47
N ASN A 155 -9.31 -9.26 -6.26
CA ASN A 155 -9.58 -10.66 -5.96
C ASN A 155 -10.32 -10.78 -4.63
N GLU A 156 -11.18 -11.79 -4.51
CA GLU A 156 -11.96 -12.03 -3.29
C GLU A 156 -11.11 -12.44 -2.08
N LYS A 157 -9.95 -13.05 -2.35
CA LYS A 157 -9.03 -13.57 -1.33
C LYS A 157 -7.64 -12.98 -1.49
N THR A 158 -6.97 -12.79 -0.37
CA THR A 158 -5.54 -12.47 -0.31
C THR A 158 -4.67 -13.71 -0.58
N LYS A 159 -3.37 -13.53 -0.77
CA LYS A 159 -2.44 -14.67 -0.94
C LYS A 159 -2.32 -15.52 0.32
N GLN A 160 -2.37 -14.93 1.52
CA GLN A 160 -2.46 -15.71 2.76
C GLN A 160 -3.75 -16.51 2.84
N GLU A 161 -4.89 -15.93 2.47
CA GLU A 161 -6.19 -16.62 2.51
C GLU A 161 -6.32 -17.75 1.50
N LEU A 162 -5.67 -17.61 0.34
CA LEU A 162 -5.57 -18.68 -0.64
C LEU A 162 -4.72 -19.83 -0.11
N GLY A 163 -3.62 -19.56 0.61
CA GLY A 163 -2.74 -20.60 1.12
C GLY A 163 -2.24 -21.49 0.00
N ASN A 164 -2.55 -22.79 0.05
CA ASN A 164 -2.21 -23.75 -1.01
C ASN A 164 -2.97 -23.51 -2.33
N ASP A 165 -4.14 -22.86 -2.30
CA ASP A 165 -4.93 -22.57 -3.50
C ASP A 165 -4.26 -21.49 -4.37
N TYR A 166 -3.28 -20.76 -3.84
CA TYR A 166 -2.46 -19.84 -4.64
C TYR A 166 -1.56 -20.59 -5.63
N ALA A 167 -1.28 -21.87 -5.35
CA ALA A 167 -0.72 -22.82 -6.30
C ALA A 167 0.67 -22.43 -6.82
N MET A 168 1.56 -21.97 -5.93
CA MET A 168 2.97 -21.70 -6.27
C MET A 168 3.81 -22.97 -6.18
N LYS A 169 3.58 -23.81 -5.17
CA LYS A 169 4.35 -25.04 -4.93
C LYS A 169 4.05 -26.08 -5.99
N GLY A 170 5.08 -26.69 -6.54
CA GLY A 170 4.96 -27.71 -7.59
C GLY A 170 4.49 -27.17 -8.95
N ILE A 171 4.23 -25.88 -9.09
CA ILE A 171 3.66 -25.28 -10.31
C ILE A 171 4.54 -24.14 -10.83
N GLY A 172 4.88 -23.18 -9.96
CA GLY A 172 5.75 -22.06 -10.30
C GLY A 172 7.19 -22.49 -10.60
N PRO A 173 7.97 -21.68 -11.34
CA PRO A 173 9.38 -21.98 -11.61
C PRO A 173 10.21 -22.01 -10.32
N LYS A 174 11.13 -22.97 -10.21
CA LYS A 174 12.14 -22.97 -9.15
C LYS A 174 13.23 -21.95 -9.49
N TYR A 175 13.60 -21.14 -8.50
CA TYR A 175 14.77 -20.28 -8.56
C TYR A 175 15.82 -20.75 -7.55
N GLU A 176 17.10 -20.63 -7.90
CA GLU A 176 18.21 -20.81 -6.99
C GLU A 176 19.16 -19.62 -7.07
N PHE A 177 19.74 -19.23 -5.93
CA PHE A 177 20.79 -18.22 -5.89
C PHE A 177 22.16 -18.91 -5.84
N LYS A 178 22.94 -18.77 -6.92
CA LYS A 178 24.22 -19.46 -7.06
C LYS A 178 25.20 -18.62 -7.85
N ASP A 179 26.45 -18.60 -7.39
CA ASP A 179 27.54 -17.82 -7.99
C ASP A 179 27.23 -16.31 -8.07
N GLY A 180 26.45 -15.79 -7.12
CA GLY A 180 26.10 -14.37 -7.04
C GLY A 180 24.90 -13.94 -7.87
N GLU A 181 24.21 -14.87 -8.54
CA GLU A 181 23.10 -14.58 -9.46
C GLU A 181 21.90 -15.49 -9.19
N TRP A 182 20.69 -15.01 -9.49
CA TRP A 182 19.48 -15.84 -9.52
C TRP A 182 19.34 -16.59 -10.83
N LYS A 183 19.11 -17.90 -10.75
CA LYS A 183 18.92 -18.77 -11.91
C LYS A 183 17.60 -19.52 -11.81
N VAL A 184 16.87 -19.59 -12.92
CA VAL A 184 15.75 -20.53 -13.04
C VAL A 184 16.35 -21.93 -13.18
N VAL A 185 15.89 -22.86 -12.34
CA VAL A 185 16.30 -24.27 -12.45
C VAL A 185 15.40 -24.93 -13.49
N ALA A 186 15.99 -25.34 -14.61
CA ALA A 186 15.27 -26.03 -15.68
C ALA A 186 14.57 -27.28 -15.15
N ASP A 187 13.35 -27.51 -15.62
CA ASP A 187 12.50 -28.67 -15.29
C ASP A 187 12.18 -28.85 -13.79
N ALA A 188 12.49 -27.86 -12.95
CA ALA A 188 12.18 -27.87 -11.52
C ALA A 188 11.11 -26.85 -11.16
N LYS A 189 10.35 -27.17 -10.11
CA LYS A 189 9.23 -26.38 -9.62
C LYS A 189 9.47 -25.85 -8.22
N SER A 190 8.84 -24.72 -7.89
CA SER A 190 8.93 -24.12 -6.55
C SER A 190 8.60 -25.16 -5.48
N GLU A 191 9.41 -25.21 -4.43
CA GLU A 191 9.26 -26.17 -3.33
C GLU A 191 8.37 -25.64 -2.21
N LEU A 192 8.13 -24.33 -2.19
CA LEU A 192 7.30 -23.66 -1.20
C LEU A 192 6.16 -22.89 -1.87
N GLU A 193 5.04 -22.84 -1.16
CA GLU A 193 3.97 -21.91 -1.42
C GLU A 193 4.38 -20.48 -1.10
N TRP A 194 3.61 -19.52 -1.63
CA TRP A 194 3.87 -18.11 -1.37
C TRP A 194 3.78 -17.79 0.13
N PHE A 195 2.75 -18.29 0.82
CA PHE A 195 2.54 -17.99 2.25
C PHE A 195 3.65 -18.58 3.13
N GLU A 196 4.20 -19.76 2.76
CA GLU A 196 5.35 -20.36 3.46
C GLU A 196 6.56 -19.42 3.37
N GLN A 197 6.83 -18.85 2.19
CA GLN A 197 7.91 -17.89 1.99
C GLN A 197 7.64 -16.55 2.70
N ALA A 198 6.41 -16.05 2.68
CA ALA A 198 6.02 -14.84 3.40
C ALA A 198 6.22 -14.97 4.91
N ASN A 199 5.90 -16.14 5.49
CA ASN A 199 6.11 -16.43 6.89
C ASN A 199 7.60 -16.47 7.24
N LEU A 200 8.45 -17.09 6.42
CA LEU A 200 9.91 -17.09 6.61
C LEU A 200 10.48 -15.66 6.64
N ILE A 201 9.97 -14.76 5.79
CA ILE A 201 10.38 -13.35 5.79
C ILE A 201 10.04 -12.70 7.13
N THR A 202 8.79 -12.83 7.58
CA THR A 202 8.32 -12.19 8.81
C THR A 202 8.96 -12.76 10.07
N GLU A 203 9.20 -14.07 10.12
CA GLU A 203 9.91 -14.73 11.21
C GLU A 203 11.35 -14.22 11.32
N TYR A 204 12.06 -14.17 10.18
CA TYR A 204 13.42 -13.65 10.15
C TYR A 204 13.49 -12.19 10.61
N VAL A 205 12.59 -11.33 10.15
CA VAL A 205 12.55 -9.91 10.55
C VAL A 205 12.17 -9.73 12.01
N LEU A 206 11.27 -10.54 12.55
CA LEU A 206 10.90 -10.52 13.96
C LEU A 206 12.09 -10.88 14.87
N GLU A 207 12.90 -11.86 14.46
CA GLU A 207 14.09 -12.30 15.20
C GLU A 207 15.29 -11.35 15.03
N ASN A 208 15.52 -10.85 13.81
CA ASN A 208 16.77 -10.16 13.44
C ASN A 208 16.66 -8.64 13.29
N GLY A 209 15.43 -8.11 13.32
CA GLY A 209 15.12 -6.73 12.99
C GLY A 209 15.12 -6.44 11.48
N ILE A 210 14.49 -5.32 11.10
CA ILE A 210 14.36 -4.89 9.70
C ILE A 210 15.61 -4.13 9.17
N SER A 211 16.48 -3.67 10.07
CA SER A 211 17.59 -2.80 9.70
C SER A 211 18.58 -3.49 8.75
N GLY A 212 18.96 -2.78 7.69
CA GLY A 212 19.88 -3.27 6.65
C GLY A 212 19.31 -4.28 5.67
N ILE A 213 18.04 -4.69 5.83
CA ILE A 213 17.40 -5.67 4.94
C ILE A 213 17.17 -5.09 3.53
N LYS A 214 17.56 -5.88 2.53
CA LYS A 214 17.41 -5.61 1.10
C LYS A 214 17.27 -6.93 0.33
N SER A 215 16.80 -6.86 -0.91
CA SER A 215 16.78 -7.99 -1.84
C SER A 215 18.14 -8.13 -2.56
N ILE A 216 18.32 -9.24 -3.29
CA ILE A 216 19.36 -9.40 -4.30
C ILE A 216 18.63 -9.53 -5.63
N GLU A 217 18.82 -8.58 -6.55
CA GLU A 217 18.11 -8.55 -7.84
C GLU A 217 16.59 -8.77 -7.68
N GLU A 218 15.98 -7.96 -6.80
CA GLU A 218 14.55 -8.00 -6.44
C GLU A 218 14.08 -9.23 -5.66
N ARG A 219 14.91 -10.26 -5.47
CA ARG A 219 14.51 -11.54 -4.85
C ARG A 219 15.25 -11.85 -3.55
N GLY A 220 14.61 -12.70 -2.74
CA GLY A 220 15.15 -13.18 -1.48
C GLY A 220 15.41 -12.06 -0.46
N ILE A 221 16.06 -12.39 0.65
CA ILE A 221 16.41 -11.41 1.68
C ILE A 221 17.90 -11.49 1.95
N SER A 222 18.52 -10.32 2.12
CA SER A 222 19.94 -10.16 2.39
C SER A 222 20.20 -8.98 3.33
N LYS A 223 21.28 -9.06 4.11
CA LYS A 223 21.79 -7.93 4.93
C LYS A 223 22.91 -7.17 4.21
N ASP A 224 23.72 -7.85 3.39
CA ASP A 224 24.85 -7.25 2.66
C ASP A 224 24.50 -6.92 1.20
N GLY A 225 23.44 -7.53 0.65
CA GLY A 225 23.07 -7.45 -0.77
C GLY A 225 23.84 -8.42 -1.66
N LYS A 226 24.51 -9.43 -1.07
CA LYS A 226 25.37 -10.38 -1.77
C LYS A 226 25.12 -11.82 -1.36
N THR A 227 24.70 -12.04 -0.11
CA THR A 227 24.44 -13.37 0.44
C THR A 227 23.00 -13.46 0.93
N LEU A 228 22.36 -14.60 0.69
CA LEU A 228 21.01 -14.86 1.21
C LEU A 228 21.07 -15.01 2.73
N ALA A 229 20.19 -14.27 3.41
CA ALA A 229 19.92 -14.46 4.82
C ALA A 229 19.12 -15.75 5.07
N ILE A 230 18.26 -16.13 4.12
CA ILE A 230 17.39 -17.31 4.18
C ILE A 230 17.28 -17.94 2.79
N ALA A 231 17.60 -19.23 2.67
CA ALA A 231 17.63 -19.93 1.38
C ALA A 231 16.22 -20.27 0.83
N GLY A 232 15.21 -20.36 1.70
CA GLY A 232 13.84 -20.74 1.31
C GLY A 232 13.05 -19.63 0.60
N VAL A 233 13.52 -18.37 0.64
CA VAL A 233 12.79 -17.24 0.05
C VAL A 233 13.37 -16.92 -1.32
N THR A 234 12.57 -17.19 -2.35
CA THR A 234 12.94 -17.06 -3.76
C THR A 234 12.01 -16.13 -4.54
N VAL A 235 10.87 -15.75 -3.95
CA VAL A 235 9.96 -14.73 -4.48
C VAL A 235 10.64 -13.37 -4.61
N LYS A 236 10.05 -12.49 -5.42
CA LYS A 236 10.41 -11.07 -5.38
C LYS A 236 10.01 -10.47 -4.04
N THR A 237 10.86 -9.66 -3.44
CA THR A 237 10.75 -9.21 -2.05
C THR A 237 10.83 -7.71 -1.87
N ASP A 238 11.06 -6.90 -2.92
CA ASP A 238 11.23 -5.46 -2.78
C ASP A 238 10.04 -4.78 -2.08
N SER A 239 8.82 -5.02 -2.56
CA SER A 239 7.61 -4.46 -1.94
C SER A 239 7.35 -5.04 -0.54
N TYR A 240 7.78 -6.27 -0.27
CA TYR A 240 7.67 -6.89 1.06
C TYR A 240 8.63 -6.22 2.06
N ILE A 241 9.85 -5.92 1.63
CA ILE A 241 10.85 -5.22 2.43
C ILE A 241 10.41 -3.76 2.64
N GLU A 242 9.84 -3.12 1.62
CA GLU A 242 9.32 -1.76 1.69
C GLU A 242 8.19 -1.64 2.72
N VAL A 243 7.18 -2.53 2.66
CA VAL A 243 6.06 -2.47 3.60
C VAL A 243 6.48 -2.77 5.04
N LEU A 244 7.44 -3.68 5.24
CA LEU A 244 8.01 -3.95 6.55
C LEU A 244 8.76 -2.73 7.08
N LYS A 245 9.57 -2.05 6.25
CA LYS A 245 10.22 -0.79 6.63
C LYS A 245 9.21 0.30 6.98
N ALA A 246 8.13 0.42 6.21
CA ALA A 246 7.05 1.36 6.48
C ALA A 246 6.40 1.10 7.85
N LEU A 247 6.14 -0.16 8.19
CA LEU A 247 5.62 -0.53 9.51
C LEU A 247 6.59 -0.13 10.63
N TYR A 248 7.86 -0.49 10.54
CA TYR A 248 8.84 -0.18 11.59
C TYR A 248 9.06 1.32 11.78
N LYS A 249 9.03 2.10 10.70
CA LYS A 249 9.14 3.57 10.74
C LYS A 249 8.04 4.23 11.59
N ASN A 250 6.86 3.61 11.71
CA ASN A 250 5.79 4.12 12.57
C ASN A 250 6.09 4.00 14.07
N PHE A 251 7.19 3.33 14.46
CA PHE A 251 7.60 3.05 15.83
C PHE A 251 9.01 3.56 16.16
N GLU A 252 9.58 4.42 15.30
CA GLU A 252 10.87 5.10 15.50
C GLU A 252 10.72 6.43 16.25
#